data_AF-A6M279-F1
#
_entry.id   AF-A6M279-F1
#
_cell.length_a   1.000
_cell.length_b   1.000
_cell.length_c   1.000
_cell.angle_alpha   90.00
_cell.angle_beta   90.00
_cell.angle_gamma   90.00
#
_symmetry.space_group_name_H-M   'P 1'
#
loop_
_entity.id
_entity.type
_entity.pdbx_description
1 polymer ?
#
loop_
_entity_poly.entity_id
_entity_poly.type
_entity_poly.pdbx_seq_one_letter_code
_entity_poly.pdbx_strand_id
1 'polypeptide(L)'
;MDRDQLLLRLRNNPEYIQEIDKVDEELELFIVKNNGNNIKYIKNPSKEVQKQAIANTPLSVKYIKDVNEDVAIMCVKSLWNSLELINNPTKKVIEEAIKTKGWAIQFIENPSEELQLLAVGRDYDAIKYIENPSEEIQLKAIENYYVAIRFIKNPSLKAKIKAIELNGEAINYISNYDLDEIKKFIYENINVVKYIYESIDVELVIDVLKEKIKEKDISKKYIEDFLELEVLEMDKINFVREYGSKNAKKLLVDYKLSI
;
A
#
# COMPACT_ATOMS: atom_id res chain seq x y z
N MET A 1 -55.64 -9.47 -10.19
CA MET A 1 -54.42 -10.19 -10.61
C MET A 1 -54.04 -11.11 -9.48
N ASP A 2 -53.85 -12.39 -9.75
CA ASP A 2 -53.37 -13.34 -8.72
C ASP A 2 -51.87 -13.12 -8.43
N ARG A 3 -51.34 -13.78 -7.39
CA ARG A 3 -49.95 -13.57 -6.96
C ARG A 3 -48.94 -14.04 -8.01
N ASP A 4 -49.22 -15.12 -8.72
CA ASP A 4 -48.32 -15.66 -9.74
C ASP A 4 -48.24 -14.74 -10.97
N GLN A 5 -49.37 -14.19 -11.41
CA GLN A 5 -49.43 -13.16 -12.45
C GLN A 5 -48.70 -11.89 -12.02
N LEU A 6 -48.84 -11.49 -10.74
CA LEU A 6 -48.12 -10.34 -10.19
C LEU A 6 -46.60 -10.57 -10.21
N LEU A 7 -46.13 -11.71 -9.72
CA LEU A 7 -44.71 -12.08 -9.70
C LEU A 7 -44.15 -12.20 -11.12
N LEU A 8 -44.91 -12.76 -12.07
CA LEU A 8 -44.51 -12.82 -13.48
C LEU A 8 -44.39 -11.42 -14.08
N ARG A 9 -45.32 -10.51 -13.78
CA ARG A 9 -45.25 -9.12 -14.21
C ARG A 9 -44.03 -8.41 -13.62
N LEU A 10 -43.78 -8.55 -12.32
CA LEU A 10 -42.63 -7.96 -11.63
C LEU A 10 -41.29 -8.52 -12.11
N ARG A 11 -41.25 -9.80 -12.52
CA ARG A 11 -40.05 -10.39 -13.13
C ARG A 11 -39.69 -9.72 -14.46
N ASN A 12 -40.70 -9.41 -15.28
CA ASN A 12 -40.51 -8.83 -16.61
C ASN A 12 -40.43 -7.29 -16.61
N ASN A 13 -41.13 -6.64 -15.67
CA ASN A 13 -41.16 -5.20 -15.48
C ASN A 13 -41.10 -4.85 -13.98
N PRO A 14 -39.91 -4.82 -13.36
CA PRO A 14 -39.75 -4.57 -11.93
C PRO A 14 -40.17 -3.16 -11.49
N GLU A 15 -40.18 -2.17 -12.40
CA GLU A 15 -40.66 -0.81 -12.12
C GLU A 15 -42.13 -0.77 -11.72
N TYR A 16 -42.92 -1.75 -12.18
CA TYR A 16 -44.33 -1.88 -11.83
C TYR A 16 -44.58 -1.97 -10.32
N ILE A 17 -43.57 -2.31 -9.50
CA ILE A 17 -43.70 -2.28 -8.03
C ILE A 17 -44.15 -0.91 -7.51
N GLN A 18 -43.87 0.17 -8.24
CA GLN A 18 -44.25 1.53 -7.88
C GLN A 18 -45.75 1.84 -8.11
N GLU A 19 -46.43 1.01 -8.91
CA GLU A 19 -47.87 1.12 -9.20
C GLU A 19 -48.73 0.23 -8.29
N ILE A 20 -48.11 -0.52 -7.36
CA ILE A 20 -48.81 -1.42 -6.44
C ILE A 20 -49.22 -0.67 -5.18
N ASP A 21 -50.53 -0.67 -4.87
CA ASP A 21 -51.08 0.02 -3.69
C ASP A 21 -50.48 -0.46 -2.36
N LYS A 22 -50.20 -1.76 -2.25
CA LYS A 22 -49.64 -2.39 -1.05
C LYS A 22 -48.47 -3.29 -1.42
N VAL A 23 -47.27 -2.74 -1.31
CA VAL A 23 -46.01 -3.48 -1.46
C VAL A 23 -45.66 -4.10 -0.11
N ASP A 24 -45.40 -5.41 -0.10
CA ASP A 24 -44.83 -6.13 1.05
C ASP A 24 -43.34 -6.41 0.80
N GLU A 25 -42.60 -6.72 1.87
CA GLU A 25 -41.15 -6.99 1.78
C GLU A 25 -40.84 -8.22 0.90
N GLU A 26 -41.77 -9.17 0.75
CA GLU A 26 -41.56 -10.35 -0.08
C GLU A 26 -41.51 -10.00 -1.58
N LEU A 27 -42.36 -9.06 -2.02
CA LEU A 27 -42.31 -8.51 -3.38
C LEU A 27 -41.02 -7.73 -3.63
N GLU A 28 -40.58 -6.93 -2.65
CA GLU A 28 -39.30 -6.21 -2.71
C GLU A 28 -38.12 -7.18 -2.84
N LEU A 29 -38.05 -8.19 -1.96
CA LEU A 29 -37.05 -9.25 -1.98
C LEU A 29 -37.06 -10.01 -3.30
N PHE A 30 -38.24 -10.32 -3.84
CA PHE A 30 -38.37 -11.01 -5.12
C PHE A 30 -37.70 -10.24 -6.27
N ILE A 31 -37.95 -8.93 -6.38
CA ILE A 31 -37.40 -8.15 -7.50
C ILE A 31 -35.89 -7.91 -7.36
N VAL A 32 -35.36 -7.71 -6.14
CA VAL A 32 -33.92 -7.53 -5.93
C VAL A 32 -33.14 -8.84 -6.00
N LYS A 33 -33.78 -9.98 -5.68
CA LYS A 33 -33.20 -11.32 -5.88
C LYS A 33 -33.06 -11.66 -7.37
N ASN A 34 -33.98 -11.19 -8.20
CA ASN A 34 -33.89 -11.34 -9.66
C ASN A 34 -32.78 -10.47 -10.28
N ASN A 35 -32.63 -9.22 -9.81
CA ASN A 35 -31.53 -8.33 -10.19
C ASN A 35 -31.35 -7.25 -9.11
N GLY A 36 -30.19 -7.19 -8.47
CA GLY A 36 -29.93 -6.24 -7.38
C GLY A 36 -30.13 -4.77 -7.77
N ASN A 37 -29.94 -4.41 -9.05
CA ASN A 37 -30.17 -3.04 -9.52
C ASN A 37 -31.64 -2.61 -9.46
N ASN A 38 -32.59 -3.54 -9.31
CA ASN A 38 -34.01 -3.23 -9.17
C ASN A 38 -34.33 -2.49 -7.87
N ILE A 39 -33.39 -2.42 -6.91
CA ILE A 39 -33.56 -1.63 -5.69
C ILE A 39 -33.82 -0.15 -5.98
N LYS A 40 -33.41 0.37 -7.16
CA LYS A 40 -33.72 1.73 -7.63
C LYS A 40 -35.23 2.02 -7.73
N TYR A 41 -36.06 0.99 -7.83
CA TYR A 41 -37.52 1.12 -7.89
C TYR A 41 -38.18 1.09 -6.50
N ILE A 42 -37.45 0.69 -5.46
CA ILE A 42 -37.97 0.53 -4.09
C ILE A 42 -37.70 1.82 -3.31
N LYS A 43 -38.76 2.40 -2.73
CA LYS A 43 -38.64 3.56 -1.85
C LYS A 43 -38.32 3.10 -0.43
N ASN A 44 -37.24 3.62 0.16
CA ASN A 44 -36.81 3.32 1.53
C ASN A 44 -36.69 1.81 1.83
N PRO A 45 -35.88 1.06 1.06
CA PRO A 45 -35.76 -0.39 1.21
C PRO A 45 -35.29 -0.77 2.63
N SER A 46 -35.87 -1.84 3.18
CA SER A 46 -35.48 -2.39 4.48
C SER A 46 -34.03 -2.90 4.46
N LYS A 47 -33.43 -3.10 5.64
CA LYS A 47 -32.06 -3.64 5.75
C LYS A 47 -31.91 -4.97 4.99
N GLU A 48 -32.89 -5.86 5.08
CA GLU A 48 -32.83 -7.17 4.41
C GLU A 48 -32.96 -7.04 2.89
N VAL A 49 -33.78 -6.11 2.40
CA VAL A 49 -33.88 -5.81 0.96
C VAL A 49 -32.58 -5.21 0.43
N GLN A 50 -31.99 -4.25 1.15
CA GLN A 50 -30.68 -3.69 0.83
C GLN A 50 -29.61 -4.79 0.78
N LYS A 51 -29.55 -5.64 1.81
CA LYS A 51 -28.61 -6.76 1.90
C LYS A 51 -28.78 -7.73 0.73
N GLN A 52 -30.00 -8.11 0.39
CA GLN A 52 -30.28 -9.01 -0.73
C GLN A 52 -29.87 -8.42 -2.07
N ALA A 53 -30.11 -7.11 -2.28
CA ALA A 53 -29.70 -6.40 -3.49
C ALA A 53 -28.17 -6.34 -3.63
N ILE A 54 -27.46 -5.96 -2.55
CA ILE A 54 -25.99 -5.85 -2.52
C ILE A 54 -25.32 -7.21 -2.66
N ALA A 55 -25.83 -8.26 -2.01
CA ALA A 55 -25.31 -9.61 -2.15
C ALA A 55 -25.40 -10.14 -3.60
N ASN A 56 -26.41 -9.70 -4.35
CA ASN A 56 -26.57 -10.05 -5.76
C ASN A 56 -25.72 -9.14 -6.68
N THR A 57 -25.72 -7.83 -6.44
CA THR A 57 -25.02 -6.82 -7.25
C THR A 57 -24.47 -5.72 -6.33
N PRO A 58 -23.19 -5.78 -5.89
CA PRO A 58 -22.63 -4.81 -4.96
C PRO A 58 -22.75 -3.35 -5.41
N LEU A 59 -22.56 -3.10 -6.71
CA LEU A 59 -22.67 -1.76 -7.31
C LEU A 59 -24.10 -1.17 -7.30
N SER A 60 -25.11 -1.95 -6.90
CA SER A 60 -26.47 -1.43 -6.72
C SER A 60 -26.57 -0.44 -5.55
N VAL A 61 -25.54 -0.37 -4.69
CA VAL A 61 -25.43 0.60 -3.59
C VAL A 61 -25.64 2.05 -4.04
N LYS A 62 -25.23 2.38 -5.28
CA LYS A 62 -25.43 3.71 -5.88
C LYS A 62 -26.89 4.15 -5.99
N TYR A 63 -27.84 3.21 -5.93
CA TYR A 63 -29.27 3.47 -5.96
C TYR A 63 -29.90 3.59 -4.57
N ILE A 64 -29.14 3.35 -3.50
CA ILE A 64 -29.61 3.38 -2.12
C ILE A 64 -29.15 4.69 -1.49
N LYS A 65 -30.10 5.56 -1.14
CA LYS A 65 -29.78 6.84 -0.51
C LYS A 65 -29.21 6.67 0.90
N ASP A 66 -29.89 5.87 1.72
CA ASP A 66 -29.58 5.64 3.13
C ASP A 66 -29.22 4.16 3.34
N VAL A 67 -27.95 3.82 3.11
CA VAL A 67 -27.45 2.44 3.24
C VAL A 67 -27.26 2.11 4.72
N ASN A 68 -27.79 0.97 5.17
CA ASN A 68 -27.52 0.45 6.51
C ASN A 68 -26.01 0.17 6.69
N GLU A 69 -25.41 0.54 7.83
CA GLU A 69 -23.97 0.41 8.06
C GLU A 69 -23.45 -1.03 7.82
N ASP A 70 -24.14 -2.06 8.30
CA ASP A 70 -23.70 -3.45 8.10
C ASP A 70 -23.73 -3.87 6.62
N VAL A 71 -24.70 -3.33 5.87
CA VAL A 71 -24.83 -3.57 4.43
C VAL A 71 -23.74 -2.81 3.66
N ALA A 72 -23.43 -1.58 4.07
CA ALA A 72 -22.32 -0.81 3.52
C ALA A 72 -20.97 -1.52 3.76
N ILE A 73 -20.75 -2.05 4.97
CA ILE A 73 -19.55 -2.87 5.29
C ILE A 73 -19.49 -4.12 4.42
N MET A 74 -20.62 -4.84 4.26
CA MET A 74 -20.69 -5.99 3.36
C MET A 74 -20.36 -5.62 1.91
N CYS A 75 -20.84 -4.47 1.45
CA CYS A 75 -20.58 -3.93 0.11
C CYS A 75 -19.06 -3.71 -0.11
N VAL A 76 -18.40 -2.94 0.76
CA VAL A 76 -16.98 -2.62 0.60
C VAL A 76 -16.06 -3.83 0.80
N LYS A 77 -16.47 -4.82 1.61
CA LYS A 77 -15.76 -6.10 1.73
C LYS A 77 -15.83 -6.93 0.45
N SER A 78 -16.96 -6.90 -0.25
CA SER A 78 -17.13 -7.59 -1.52
C SER A 78 -16.44 -6.86 -2.68
N LEU A 79 -16.43 -5.53 -2.64
CA LEU A 79 -15.91 -4.66 -3.70
C LEU A 79 -15.43 -3.34 -3.09
N TRP A 80 -14.13 -3.25 -2.80
CA TRP A 80 -13.55 -2.11 -2.07
C TRP A 80 -13.84 -0.73 -2.70
N ASN A 81 -13.87 -0.65 -4.03
CA ASN A 81 -14.13 0.61 -4.74
C ASN A 81 -15.61 1.00 -4.78
N SER A 82 -16.51 0.17 -4.23
CA SER A 82 -17.89 0.60 -3.98
C SER A 82 -17.98 1.72 -2.95
N LEU A 83 -16.91 1.99 -2.19
CA LEU A 83 -16.84 3.12 -1.26
C LEU A 83 -17.18 4.46 -1.93
N GLU A 84 -16.75 4.67 -3.18
CA GLU A 84 -17.05 5.87 -3.99
C GLU A 84 -18.56 6.09 -4.19
N LEU A 85 -19.34 5.00 -4.16
CA LEU A 85 -20.78 5.01 -4.43
C LEU A 85 -21.63 5.07 -3.16
N ILE A 86 -21.01 5.00 -1.98
CA ILE A 86 -21.72 5.07 -0.70
C ILE A 86 -21.80 6.54 -0.30
N ASN A 87 -23.02 7.05 -0.19
CA ASN A 87 -23.24 8.41 0.30
C ASN A 87 -22.93 8.49 1.80
N ASN A 88 -22.09 9.46 2.21
CA ASN A 88 -21.73 9.72 3.61
C ASN A 88 -21.33 8.45 4.40
N PRO A 89 -20.30 7.70 3.96
CA PRO A 89 -19.91 6.47 4.63
C PRO A 89 -19.43 6.75 6.06
N THR A 90 -19.79 5.87 7.01
CA THR A 90 -19.31 6.00 8.39
C THR A 90 -17.82 5.71 8.46
N LYS A 91 -17.14 6.18 9.53
CA LYS A 91 -15.72 5.88 9.78
C LYS A 91 -15.43 4.36 9.67
N LYS A 92 -16.33 3.53 10.20
CA LYS A 92 -16.20 2.07 10.18
C LYS A 92 -16.30 1.50 8.76
N VAL A 93 -17.21 2.00 7.93
CA VAL A 93 -17.30 1.60 6.51
C VAL A 93 -16.00 1.95 5.77
N ILE A 94 -15.50 3.16 5.99
CA ILE A 94 -14.24 3.64 5.41
C ILE A 94 -13.07 2.74 5.83
N GLU A 95 -12.93 2.44 7.11
CA GLU A 95 -11.87 1.58 7.64
C GLU A 95 -11.93 0.16 7.05
N GLU A 96 -13.13 -0.43 6.94
CA GLU A 96 -13.30 -1.77 6.36
C GLU A 96 -13.00 -1.79 4.86
N ALA A 97 -13.28 -0.70 4.13
CA ALA A 97 -12.88 -0.56 2.73
C ALA A 97 -11.35 -0.54 2.58
N ILE A 98 -10.63 0.25 3.40
CA ILE A 98 -9.17 0.33 3.40
C ILE A 98 -8.53 -1.02 3.81
N LYS A 99 -9.07 -1.67 4.85
CA LYS A 99 -8.62 -3.02 5.25
C LYS A 99 -8.79 -4.04 4.12
N THR A 100 -9.83 -3.89 3.30
CA THR A 100 -10.07 -4.73 2.12
C THR A 100 -8.99 -4.45 1.06
N LYS A 101 -8.82 -3.18 0.69
CA LYS A 101 -7.78 -2.70 -0.25
C LYS A 101 -7.30 -1.31 0.16
N GLY A 102 -6.00 -1.14 0.39
CA GLY A 102 -5.41 0.13 0.82
C GLY A 102 -5.66 1.27 -0.16
N TRP A 103 -5.82 0.96 -1.45
CA TRP A 103 -6.18 1.93 -2.49
C TRP A 103 -7.54 2.59 -2.30
N ALA A 104 -8.42 2.06 -1.44
CA ALA A 104 -9.69 2.72 -1.11
C ALA A 104 -9.50 4.13 -0.53
N ILE A 105 -8.31 4.43 -0.01
CA ILE A 105 -7.92 5.77 0.47
C ILE A 105 -8.16 6.87 -0.58
N GLN A 106 -8.10 6.54 -1.87
CA GLN A 106 -8.29 7.50 -2.97
C GLN A 106 -9.70 8.10 -3.04
N PHE A 107 -10.69 7.49 -2.38
CA PHE A 107 -12.08 7.96 -2.35
C PHE A 107 -12.41 8.78 -1.11
N ILE A 108 -11.41 9.12 -0.30
CA ILE A 108 -11.58 9.84 0.97
C ILE A 108 -10.94 11.21 0.83
N GLU A 109 -11.74 12.25 0.96
CA GLU A 109 -11.24 13.62 1.01
C GLU A 109 -10.51 13.86 2.33
N ASN A 110 -9.28 14.38 2.28
CA ASN A 110 -8.46 14.73 3.44
C ASN A 110 -8.40 13.59 4.51
N PRO A 111 -7.91 12.39 4.15
CA PRO A 111 -7.91 11.26 5.06
C PRO A 111 -7.05 11.56 6.29
N SER A 112 -7.47 11.09 7.47
CA SER A 112 -6.67 11.22 8.68
C SER A 112 -5.37 10.41 8.58
N GLU A 113 -4.36 10.80 9.36
CA GLU A 113 -3.08 10.07 9.42
C GLU A 113 -3.26 8.59 9.80
N GLU A 114 -4.23 8.28 10.67
CA GLU A 114 -4.61 6.90 11.00
C GLU A 114 -5.06 6.10 9.76
N LEU A 115 -5.91 6.68 8.91
CA LEU A 115 -6.38 6.03 7.68
C LEU A 115 -5.27 5.91 6.64
N GLN A 116 -4.38 6.92 6.56
CA GLN A 116 -3.21 6.90 5.69
C GLN A 116 -2.25 5.76 6.10
N LEU A 117 -1.94 5.62 7.39
CA LEU A 117 -1.12 4.54 7.94
C LEU A 117 -1.75 3.16 7.69
N LEU A 118 -3.07 3.05 7.88
CA LEU A 118 -3.82 1.83 7.58
C LEU A 118 -3.72 1.47 6.09
N ALA A 119 -3.84 2.45 5.20
CA ALA A 119 -3.78 2.26 3.76
C ALA A 119 -2.40 1.78 3.29
N VAL A 120 -1.32 2.48 3.67
CA VAL A 120 0.05 2.09 3.26
C VAL A 120 0.55 0.83 3.98
N GLY A 121 0.03 0.56 5.18
CA GLY A 121 0.26 -0.70 5.88
C GLY A 121 -0.41 -1.89 5.18
N ARG A 122 -1.54 -1.66 4.50
CA ARG A 122 -2.24 -2.69 3.70
C ARG A 122 -1.61 -2.89 2.33
N ASP A 123 -1.44 -1.80 1.57
CA ASP A 123 -0.86 -1.78 0.24
C ASP A 123 0.17 -0.64 0.21
N TYR A 124 1.47 -0.94 0.17
CA TYR A 124 2.53 0.08 0.21
C TYR A 124 2.36 1.17 -0.85
N ASP A 125 1.84 0.80 -2.03
CA ASP A 125 1.66 1.69 -3.17
C ASP A 125 0.39 2.55 -3.05
N ALA A 126 -0.42 2.37 -2.02
CA ALA A 126 -1.51 3.29 -1.69
C ALA A 126 -1.00 4.71 -1.39
N ILE A 127 0.29 4.86 -1.03
CA ILE A 127 0.93 6.16 -0.85
C ILE A 127 0.84 7.07 -2.09
N LYS A 128 0.67 6.49 -3.29
CA LYS A 128 0.45 7.25 -4.54
C LYS A 128 -0.81 8.13 -4.49
N TYR A 129 -1.78 7.78 -3.65
CA TYR A 129 -3.06 8.46 -3.50
C TYR A 129 -3.08 9.41 -2.28
N ILE A 130 -1.95 9.57 -1.60
CA ILE A 130 -1.82 10.43 -0.44
C ILE A 130 -1.06 11.69 -0.85
N GLU A 131 -1.71 12.84 -0.74
CA GLU A 131 -1.05 14.12 -0.99
C GLU A 131 -0.14 14.50 0.18
N ASN A 132 1.13 14.82 -0.12
CA ASN A 132 2.13 15.27 0.86
C ASN A 132 2.18 14.39 2.13
N PRO A 133 2.45 13.06 2.01
CA PRO A 133 2.46 12.15 3.15
C PRO A 133 3.49 12.57 4.20
N SER A 134 3.15 12.45 5.49
CA SER A 134 4.08 12.69 6.59
C SER A 134 5.28 11.75 6.52
N GLU A 135 6.39 12.11 7.17
CA GLU A 135 7.58 11.23 7.25
C GLU A 135 7.22 9.84 7.80
N GLU A 136 6.28 9.75 8.76
CA GLU A 136 5.83 8.48 9.33
C GLU A 136 5.12 7.61 8.28
N ILE A 137 4.24 8.20 7.48
CA ILE A 137 3.52 7.49 6.42
C ILE A 137 4.48 7.03 5.32
N GLN A 138 5.46 7.87 4.96
CA GLN A 138 6.51 7.53 4.00
C GLN A 138 7.31 6.31 4.48
N LEU A 139 7.78 6.35 5.73
CA LEU A 139 8.52 5.24 6.34
C LEU A 139 7.67 3.97 6.39
N LYS A 140 6.40 4.07 6.80
CA LYS A 140 5.49 2.92 6.88
C LYS A 140 5.31 2.24 5.51
N ALA A 141 5.17 3.01 4.44
CA ALA A 141 5.07 2.48 3.08
C ALA A 141 6.37 1.77 2.66
N ILE A 142 7.52 2.38 2.93
CA ILE A 142 8.85 1.86 2.57
C ILE A 142 9.19 0.59 3.35
N GLU A 143 8.87 0.52 4.63
CA GLU A 143 9.03 -0.68 5.47
C GLU A 143 8.20 -1.86 4.94
N ASN A 144 7.03 -1.57 4.36
CA ASN A 144 6.20 -2.58 3.71
C ASN A 144 6.85 -3.03 2.38
N TYR A 145 7.34 -2.09 1.56
CA TYR A 145 8.18 -2.40 0.42
C TYR A 145 9.03 -1.20 -0.03
N TYR A 146 10.35 -1.39 -0.17
CA TYR A 146 11.29 -0.29 -0.44
C TYR A 146 10.98 0.49 -1.73
N VAL A 147 10.38 -0.16 -2.73
CA VAL A 147 9.99 0.47 -4.01
C VAL A 147 8.90 1.54 -3.82
N ALA A 148 8.22 1.58 -2.65
CA ALA A 148 7.28 2.65 -2.31
C ALA A 148 7.87 4.06 -2.50
N ILE A 149 9.18 4.22 -2.32
CA ILE A 149 9.91 5.48 -2.53
C ILE A 149 9.64 6.08 -3.91
N ARG A 150 9.42 5.24 -4.95
CA ARG A 150 9.10 5.67 -6.32
C ARG A 150 7.81 6.49 -6.41
N PHE A 151 6.87 6.27 -5.50
CA PHE A 151 5.57 6.94 -5.49
C PHE A 151 5.55 8.20 -4.61
N ILE A 152 6.65 8.51 -3.92
CA ILE A 152 6.74 9.65 -3.01
C ILE A 152 7.35 10.83 -3.77
N LYS A 153 6.56 11.89 -3.98
CA LYS A 153 7.00 13.07 -4.75
C LYS A 153 8.21 13.79 -4.11
N ASN A 154 8.18 13.96 -2.78
CA ASN A 154 9.20 14.65 -2.01
C ASN A 154 9.59 13.80 -0.79
N PRO A 155 10.39 12.74 -0.96
CA PRO A 155 10.74 11.86 0.15
C PRO A 155 11.65 12.56 1.16
N SER A 156 11.41 12.35 2.46
CA SER A 156 12.33 12.83 3.49
C SER A 156 13.68 12.13 3.37
N LEU A 157 14.74 12.74 3.91
CA LEU A 157 16.05 12.09 3.98
C LEU A 157 15.97 10.74 4.70
N LYS A 158 15.17 10.63 5.77
CA LYS A 158 14.98 9.36 6.48
C LYS A 158 14.28 8.33 5.61
N ALA A 159 13.28 8.71 4.83
CA ALA A 159 12.62 7.82 3.88
C ALA A 159 13.60 7.31 2.81
N LYS A 160 14.43 8.20 2.23
CA LYS A 160 15.48 7.83 1.27
C LYS A 160 16.46 6.82 1.88
N ILE A 161 17.02 7.13 3.06
CA ILE A 161 17.96 6.24 3.76
C ILE A 161 17.29 4.90 4.08
N LYS A 162 16.04 4.90 4.55
CA LYS A 162 15.32 3.66 4.87
C LYS A 162 15.12 2.77 3.65
N ALA A 163 14.80 3.35 2.49
CA ALA A 163 14.66 2.59 1.25
C ALA A 163 15.99 1.96 0.84
N ILE A 164 17.10 2.71 0.97
CA ILE A 164 18.46 2.26 0.67
C ILE A 164 18.93 1.15 1.63
N GLU A 165 18.68 1.30 2.93
CA GLU A 165 18.94 0.29 3.96
C GLU A 165 18.29 -1.05 3.57
N LEU A 166 17.02 -1.02 3.18
CA LEU A 166 16.27 -2.21 2.78
C LEU A 166 16.79 -2.82 1.47
N ASN A 167 17.14 -1.99 0.48
CA ASN A 167 17.73 -2.43 -0.77
C ASN A 167 18.49 -1.30 -1.48
N GLY A 168 19.76 -1.52 -1.82
CA GLY A 168 20.59 -0.56 -2.55
C GLY A 168 20.02 -0.18 -3.92
N GLU A 169 19.19 -1.02 -4.55
CA GLU A 169 18.48 -0.70 -5.79
C GLU A 169 17.55 0.50 -5.67
N ALA A 170 17.12 0.85 -4.44
CA ALA A 170 16.26 1.98 -4.18
C ALA A 170 16.79 3.30 -4.76
N ILE A 171 18.11 3.43 -4.91
CA ILE A 171 18.76 4.60 -5.52
C ILE A 171 18.21 4.92 -6.92
N ASN A 172 17.79 3.90 -7.69
CA ASN A 172 17.22 4.07 -9.04
C ASN A 172 15.84 4.76 -9.02
N TYR A 173 15.18 4.78 -7.87
CA TYR A 173 13.86 5.38 -7.68
C TYR A 173 13.91 6.74 -6.97
N ILE A 174 15.10 7.22 -6.61
CA ILE A 174 15.29 8.51 -5.93
C ILE A 174 15.77 9.53 -6.96
N SER A 175 14.89 10.44 -7.37
CA SER A 175 15.14 11.36 -8.50
C SER A 175 16.15 12.48 -8.20
N ASN A 176 16.37 12.83 -6.92
CA ASN A 176 17.21 13.94 -6.52
C ASN A 176 18.01 13.58 -5.26
N TYR A 177 19.34 13.58 -5.38
CA TYR A 177 20.24 13.52 -4.25
C TYR A 177 21.55 14.28 -4.52
N ASP A 178 22.16 14.79 -3.46
CA ASP A 178 23.47 15.44 -3.51
C ASP A 178 24.61 14.49 -3.07
N LEU A 179 25.85 14.99 -3.12
CA LEU A 179 27.02 14.22 -2.73
C LEU A 179 27.00 13.79 -1.26
N ASP A 180 26.40 14.58 -0.37
CA ASP A 180 26.33 14.26 1.05
C ASP A 180 25.26 13.20 1.33
N GLU A 181 24.17 13.19 0.57
CA GLU A 181 23.21 12.08 0.55
C GLU A 181 23.82 10.80 -0.01
N ILE A 182 24.60 10.86 -1.11
CA ILE A 182 25.29 9.68 -1.67
C ILE A 182 26.22 9.04 -0.63
N LYS A 183 27.01 9.84 0.10
CA LYS A 183 27.89 9.32 1.16
C LYS A 183 27.08 8.55 2.21
N LYS A 184 25.93 9.10 2.64
CA LYS A 184 25.03 8.43 3.60
C LYS A 184 24.44 7.15 3.01
N PHE A 185 24.06 7.15 1.74
CA PHE A 185 23.51 5.97 1.08
C PHE A 185 24.53 4.84 0.98
N ILE A 186 25.78 5.14 0.60
CA ILE A 186 26.88 4.17 0.58
C ILE A 186 27.17 3.65 1.99
N TYR A 187 27.22 4.55 2.98
CA TYR A 187 27.47 4.22 4.38
C TYR A 187 26.40 3.27 4.95
N GLU A 188 25.15 3.45 4.54
CA GLU A 188 24.04 2.60 4.95
C GLU A 188 24.03 1.27 4.18
N ASN A 189 24.22 1.32 2.86
CA ASN A 189 24.21 0.14 2.00
C ASN A 189 25.21 0.27 0.84
N ILE A 190 26.34 -0.43 0.96
CA ILE A 190 27.42 -0.42 -0.03
C ILE A 190 26.98 -0.90 -1.43
N ASN A 191 25.91 -1.69 -1.53
CA ASN A 191 25.39 -2.15 -2.82
C ASN A 191 24.87 -1.01 -3.70
N VAL A 192 24.60 0.18 -3.16
CA VAL A 192 24.26 1.38 -3.94
C VAL A 192 25.31 1.64 -5.02
N VAL A 193 26.59 1.37 -4.73
CA VAL A 193 27.69 1.56 -5.68
C VAL A 193 27.46 0.79 -6.98
N LYS A 194 26.80 -0.38 -6.95
CA LYS A 194 26.46 -1.16 -8.16
C LYS A 194 25.68 -0.35 -9.20
N TYR A 195 24.87 0.61 -8.76
CA TYR A 195 23.96 1.38 -9.61
C TYR A 195 24.49 2.76 -9.98
N ILE A 196 25.48 3.27 -9.25
CA ILE A 196 26.04 4.62 -9.47
C ILE A 196 27.52 4.60 -9.84
N TYR A 197 28.13 3.42 -10.01
CA TYR A 197 29.57 3.23 -10.21
C TYR A 197 30.16 4.12 -11.30
N GLU A 198 29.47 4.26 -12.44
CA GLU A 198 29.94 5.08 -13.56
C GLU A 198 29.93 6.59 -13.28
N SER A 199 29.24 7.02 -12.23
CA SER A 199 29.00 8.43 -11.91
C SER A 199 29.63 8.90 -10.59
N ILE A 200 30.23 7.99 -9.83
CA ILE A 200 30.78 8.28 -8.50
C ILE A 200 32.30 8.17 -8.49
N ASP A 201 32.95 9.08 -7.75
CA ASP A 201 34.39 9.01 -7.52
C ASP A 201 34.73 7.84 -6.58
N VAL A 202 35.64 6.98 -7.02
CA VAL A 202 36.11 5.83 -6.25
C VAL A 202 36.80 6.29 -4.96
N GLU A 203 37.49 7.43 -4.95
CA GLU A 203 38.11 7.96 -3.74
C GLU A 203 37.07 8.27 -2.66
N LEU A 204 35.92 8.84 -3.07
CA LEU A 204 34.79 9.10 -2.17
C LEU A 204 34.24 7.80 -1.59
N VAL A 205 34.05 6.76 -2.42
CA VAL A 205 33.59 5.45 -1.96
C VAL A 205 34.57 4.86 -0.92
N ILE A 206 35.87 4.95 -1.19
CA ILE A 206 36.92 4.46 -0.29
C ILE A 206 36.89 5.22 1.05
N ASP A 207 36.70 6.53 1.04
CA ASP A 207 36.66 7.32 2.28
C ASP A 207 35.45 6.96 3.15
N VAL A 208 34.26 6.81 2.54
CA VAL A 208 33.06 6.33 3.25
C VAL A 208 33.29 4.93 3.82
N LEU A 209 33.91 4.04 3.04
CA LEU A 209 34.24 2.69 3.49
C LEU A 209 35.21 2.68 4.67
N LYS A 210 36.28 3.49 4.62
CA LYS A 210 37.26 3.61 5.72
C LYS A 210 36.60 4.05 7.02
N GLU A 211 35.60 4.91 6.96
CA GLU A 211 34.83 5.31 8.13
C GLU A 211 33.92 4.18 8.61
N LYS A 212 33.16 3.57 7.70
CA LYS A 212 32.17 2.53 8.04
C LYS A 212 32.81 1.29 8.67
N ILE A 213 33.91 0.78 8.12
CA ILE A 213 34.54 -0.45 8.63
C ILE A 213 35.21 -0.29 9.99
N LYS A 214 35.39 0.94 10.48
CA LYS A 214 35.91 1.24 11.82
C LYS A 214 34.83 1.14 12.90
N GLU A 215 33.55 1.09 12.54
CA GLU A 215 32.46 0.91 13.50
C GLU A 215 32.65 -0.38 14.31
N LYS A 216 32.37 -0.28 15.61
CA LYS A 216 32.51 -1.41 16.53
C LYS A 216 31.41 -2.46 16.30
N ASP A 217 30.25 -1.98 15.90
CA ASP A 217 28.99 -2.70 15.70
C ASP A 217 28.64 -2.90 14.22
N ILE A 218 29.61 -2.74 13.31
CA ILE A 218 29.43 -3.03 11.89
C ILE A 218 28.78 -4.41 11.69
N SER A 219 27.77 -4.45 10.83
CA SER A 219 26.98 -5.65 10.59
C SER A 219 27.75 -6.66 9.73
N LYS A 220 27.48 -7.94 9.96
CA LYS A 220 27.98 -9.03 9.11
C LYS A 220 27.58 -8.80 7.64
N LYS A 221 26.30 -8.47 7.41
CA LYS A 221 25.74 -8.23 6.09
C LYS A 221 26.49 -7.14 5.32
N TYR A 222 26.84 -6.02 5.96
CA TYR A 222 27.56 -4.96 5.28
C TYR A 222 28.96 -5.42 4.83
N ILE A 223 29.67 -6.18 5.67
CA ILE A 223 31.00 -6.73 5.32
C ILE A 223 30.88 -7.70 4.14
N GLU A 224 29.87 -8.58 4.14
CA GLU A 224 29.62 -9.51 3.04
C GLU A 224 29.30 -8.76 1.74
N ASP A 225 28.34 -7.83 1.79
CA ASP A 225 27.95 -6.99 0.65
C ASP A 225 29.16 -6.21 0.07
N PHE A 226 30.05 -5.72 0.94
CA PHE A 226 31.30 -5.05 0.50
C PHE A 226 32.26 -6.04 -0.17
N LEU A 227 32.52 -7.20 0.43
CA LEU A 227 33.45 -8.20 -0.10
C LEU A 227 32.99 -8.74 -1.47
N GLU A 228 31.68 -8.87 -1.66
CA GLU A 228 31.03 -9.36 -2.88
C GLU A 228 30.78 -8.27 -3.93
N LEU A 229 31.10 -7.00 -3.63
CA LEU A 229 30.89 -5.90 -4.56
C LEU A 229 31.88 -5.96 -5.74
N GLU A 230 31.49 -6.62 -6.83
CA GLU A 230 32.35 -6.86 -8.00
C GLU A 230 32.85 -5.57 -8.67
N VAL A 231 31.98 -4.57 -8.81
CA VAL A 231 32.32 -3.28 -9.45
C VAL A 231 33.45 -2.52 -8.74
N LEU A 232 33.67 -2.78 -7.45
CA LEU A 232 34.74 -2.15 -6.68
C LEU A 232 36.00 -3.01 -6.70
N GLU A 233 36.86 -2.75 -7.68
CA GLU A 233 38.14 -3.45 -7.86
C GLU A 233 39.21 -2.93 -6.88
N MET A 234 39.46 -3.67 -5.81
CA MET A 234 40.52 -3.39 -4.82
C MET A 234 40.84 -4.64 -3.99
N ASP A 235 41.95 -4.62 -3.24
CA ASP A 235 42.22 -5.65 -2.23
C ASP A 235 41.35 -5.45 -0.98
N LYS A 236 40.10 -5.91 -1.07
CA LYS A 236 39.09 -5.77 0.00
C LYS A 236 39.50 -6.47 1.29
N ILE A 237 40.26 -7.57 1.19
CA ILE A 237 40.73 -8.34 2.35
C ILE A 237 41.75 -7.52 3.12
N ASN A 238 42.77 -7.01 2.43
CA ASN A 238 43.81 -6.22 3.07
C ASN A 238 43.26 -4.89 3.59
N PHE A 239 42.33 -4.27 2.85
CA PHE A 239 41.63 -3.08 3.28
C PHE A 239 40.92 -3.26 4.64
N VAL A 240 40.16 -4.34 4.83
CA VAL A 240 39.52 -4.62 6.13
C VAL A 240 40.54 -4.96 7.21
N ARG A 241 41.65 -5.63 6.87
CA ARG A 241 42.74 -5.93 7.83
C ARG A 241 43.45 -4.67 8.32
N GLU A 242 43.65 -3.70 7.44
CA GLU A 242 44.36 -2.44 7.74
C GLU A 242 43.45 -1.48 8.52
N TYR A 243 42.27 -1.19 7.97
CA TYR A 243 41.40 -0.10 8.46
C TYR A 243 40.25 -0.58 9.35
N GLY A 244 39.87 -1.85 9.28
CA GLY A 244 38.70 -2.38 9.97
C GLY A 244 38.81 -2.39 11.49
N SER A 245 37.67 -2.33 12.16
CA SER A 245 37.56 -2.57 13.60
C SER A 245 37.90 -4.03 13.94
N LYS A 246 38.10 -4.34 15.23
CA LYS A 246 38.29 -5.74 15.68
C LYS A 246 37.12 -6.63 15.23
N ASN A 247 35.90 -6.10 15.25
CA ASN A 247 34.71 -6.82 14.80
C ASN A 247 34.73 -7.03 13.28
N ALA A 248 35.03 -6.00 12.49
CA ALA A 248 35.15 -6.12 11.03
C ALA A 248 36.16 -7.20 10.62
N LYS A 249 37.34 -7.23 11.28
CA LYS A 249 38.38 -8.25 11.03
C LYS A 249 37.92 -9.66 11.40
N LYS A 250 37.14 -9.81 12.47
CA LYS A 250 36.53 -11.09 12.85
C LYS A 250 35.53 -11.55 11.79
N LEU A 251 34.61 -10.67 11.38
CA LEU A 251 33.61 -10.95 10.35
C LEU A 251 34.25 -11.33 9.01
N LEU A 252 35.37 -10.69 8.63
CA LEU A 252 36.17 -11.09 7.47
C LEU A 252 36.68 -12.53 7.57
N VAL A 253 37.22 -12.92 8.73
CA VAL A 253 37.70 -14.30 8.95
C VAL A 253 36.53 -15.29 8.88
N ASP A 254 35.41 -14.96 9.54
CA ASP A 254 34.21 -15.80 9.51
C ASP A 254 33.70 -16.00 8.07
N TYR A 255 33.64 -14.94 7.26
CA TYR A 255 33.28 -15.01 5.84
C TYR A 255 34.21 -15.91 5.02
N LYS A 256 35.52 -15.81 5.26
CA LYS A 256 36.52 -16.63 4.56
C LYS A 256 36.43 -18.12 4.90
N LEU A 257 35.91 -18.48 6.07
CA LEU A 257 35.71 -19.88 6.48
C LEU A 257 34.39 -20.45 5.96
N SER A 258 33.48 -19.62 5.46
CA SER A 258 32.19 -20.05 4.92
C SER A 258 32.16 -20.30 3.41
N ILE A 259 33.25 -19.97 2.70
CA ILE A 259 33.46 -20.22 1.26
C ILE A 259 34.32 -21.47 1.10
#